data_AF-A0A926G3C0-F1
#
_entry.id   AF-A0A926G3C0-F1
#
_cell.length_a   1.000
_cell.length_b   1.000
_cell.length_c   1.000
_cell.angle_alpha   90.00
_cell.angle_beta   90.00
_cell.angle_gamma   90.00
#
_symmetry.space_group_name_H-M   'P 1'
#
loop_
_entity.id
_entity.type
_entity.pdbx_description
1 polymer ?
#
loop_
_entity_poly.entity_id
_entity_poly.type
_entity_poly.pdbx_seq_one_letter_code
_entity_poly.pdbx_strand_id
1 'polypeptide(L)'
;MPVANALASALPELQPEDPGARLLLFGIRQLGANGLHDACTAHAFVVAFGKGFQRPLVLLRALMQEMSALASGPIQIAPWCCPRMTASEAALLQVVARVGSNPHAAQVLLADVLGVRDATGILPTAHALANAFADLALPLGD
;
A
#
# COMPACT_ATOMS: atom_id res chain seq x y z
N MET A 1 21.71 -17.16 15.79
CA MET A 1 21.36 -15.73 15.60
C MET A 1 19.92 -15.57 16.08
N PRO A 2 19.64 -14.80 17.14
CA PRO A 2 18.39 -14.96 17.88
C PRO A 2 17.24 -14.37 17.05
N VAL A 3 16.07 -15.02 17.12
CA VAL A 3 14.83 -14.70 16.40
C VAL A 3 14.46 -13.20 16.46
N ALA A 4 14.81 -12.52 17.56
CA ALA A 4 14.61 -11.08 17.71
C ALA A 4 15.32 -10.24 16.62
N ASN A 5 16.52 -10.65 16.18
CA ASN A 5 17.28 -9.93 15.16
C ASN A 5 16.69 -10.15 13.75
N ALA A 6 16.13 -11.35 13.50
CA ALA A 6 15.45 -11.68 12.25
C ALA A 6 14.09 -10.98 12.12
N LEU A 7 13.36 -10.82 13.24
CA LEU A 7 12.12 -10.04 13.27
C LEU A 7 12.38 -8.54 13.08
N ALA A 8 13.44 -8.01 13.69
CA ALA A 8 13.83 -6.61 13.50
C ALA A 8 14.23 -6.31 12.04
N SER A 9 14.84 -7.27 11.33
CA SER A 9 15.15 -7.10 9.91
C SER A 9 13.94 -7.28 8.98
N ALA A 10 12.98 -8.14 9.36
CA ALA A 10 11.80 -8.42 8.53
C ALA A 10 10.67 -7.37 8.71
N LEU A 11 10.54 -6.80 9.92
CA LEU A 11 9.51 -5.83 10.27
C LEU A 11 10.15 -4.56 10.89
N PRO A 12 10.88 -3.77 10.10
CA PRO A 12 11.67 -2.65 10.63
C PRO A 12 10.84 -1.50 11.18
N GLU A 13 9.66 -1.23 10.63
CA GLU A 13 8.89 -0.01 10.92
C GLU A 13 7.65 -0.27 11.77
N LEU A 14 7.17 0.74 12.51
CA LEU A 14 5.87 0.69 13.19
C LEU A 14 4.77 1.00 12.19
N GLN A 15 3.57 0.43 12.37
CA GLN A 15 2.41 0.82 11.57
C GLN A 15 2.08 2.32 11.77
N PRO A 16 1.50 2.99 10.75
CA PRO A 16 1.14 4.40 10.86
C PRO A 16 -0.02 4.62 11.85
N GLU A 17 0.00 5.76 12.54
CA GLU A 17 -1.11 6.22 13.39
C GLU A 17 -2.22 6.87 12.56
N ASP A 18 -1.85 7.49 11.44
CA ASP A 18 -2.77 8.14 10.50
C ASP A 18 -3.87 7.16 10.02
N PRO A 19 -5.16 7.52 10.16
CA PRO A 19 -6.26 6.65 9.78
C PRO A 19 -6.27 6.27 8.29
N GLY A 20 -5.89 7.18 7.39
CA GLY A 20 -5.85 6.92 5.95
C GLY A 20 -4.78 5.88 5.60
N ALA A 21 -3.55 6.12 6.03
CA ALA A 21 -2.42 5.23 5.83
C ALA A 21 -2.65 3.85 6.47
N ARG A 22 -3.29 3.80 7.63
CA ARG A 22 -3.63 2.54 8.31
C ARG A 22 -4.72 1.76 7.57
N LEU A 23 -5.72 2.44 7.01
CA LEU A 23 -6.73 1.79 6.16
C LEU A 23 -6.10 1.25 4.87
N LEU A 24 -5.19 2.02 4.25
CA LEU A 24 -4.45 1.58 3.07
C LEU A 24 -3.58 0.35 3.38
N LEU A 25 -2.81 0.38 4.48
CA LEU A 25 -2.00 -0.75 4.92
C LEU A 25 -2.85 -2.00 5.16
N PHE A 26 -3.98 -1.85 5.85
CA PHE A 26 -4.94 -2.93 6.06
C PHE A 26 -5.38 -3.53 4.72
N GLY A 27 -5.75 -2.68 3.76
CA GLY A 27 -6.14 -3.12 2.41
C GLY A 27 -5.02 -3.87 1.69
N ILE A 28 -3.79 -3.35 1.69
CA ILE A 28 -2.63 -4.02 1.07
C ILE A 28 -2.42 -5.41 1.67
N ARG A 29 -2.43 -5.51 3.00
CA ARG A 29 -2.24 -6.79 3.72
C ARG A 29 -3.34 -7.79 3.42
N GLN A 30 -4.58 -7.34 3.50
CA GLN A 30 -5.73 -8.20 3.36
C GLN A 30 -5.90 -8.70 1.92
N LEU A 31 -5.70 -7.83 0.92
CA LEU A 31 -5.72 -8.23 -0.50
C LEU A 31 -4.51 -9.09 -0.87
N GLY A 32 -3.33 -8.81 -0.32
CA GLY A 32 -2.13 -9.62 -0.54
C GLY A 32 -2.27 -11.05 0.00
N ALA A 33 -2.96 -11.23 1.12
CA ALA A 33 -3.16 -12.54 1.73
C ALA A 33 -4.38 -13.31 1.19
N ASN A 34 -5.49 -12.62 0.88
CA ASN A 34 -6.78 -13.25 0.58
C ASN A 34 -7.26 -13.01 -0.88
N GLY A 35 -6.49 -12.27 -1.67
CA GLY A 35 -6.81 -11.94 -3.05
C GLY A 35 -7.60 -10.64 -3.23
N LEU A 36 -7.69 -10.19 -4.48
CA LEU A 36 -8.24 -8.87 -4.85
C LEU A 36 -9.73 -8.67 -4.49
N HIS A 37 -10.49 -9.75 -4.36
CA HIS A 37 -11.94 -9.71 -4.10
C HIS A 37 -12.31 -9.91 -2.63
N ASP A 38 -11.36 -9.75 -1.71
CA ASP A 38 -11.60 -9.90 -0.29
C ASP A 38 -12.74 -9.00 0.23
N ALA A 39 -13.66 -9.62 0.97
CA ALA A 39 -14.86 -8.98 1.50
C ALA A 39 -14.57 -8.08 2.72
N CYS A 40 -13.58 -8.43 3.54
CA CYS A 40 -13.19 -7.64 4.72
C CYS A 40 -12.64 -6.27 4.31
N THR A 41 -11.84 -6.22 3.25
CA THR A 41 -11.31 -4.99 2.64
C THR A 41 -12.45 -4.15 2.09
N ALA A 42 -13.37 -4.78 1.34
CA ALA A 42 -14.53 -4.07 0.81
C ALA A 42 -15.39 -3.46 1.94
N HIS A 43 -15.65 -4.21 2.99
CA HIS A 43 -16.40 -3.74 4.15
C HIS A 43 -15.68 -2.60 4.88
N ALA A 44 -14.37 -2.70 5.11
CA ALA A 44 -13.59 -1.63 5.73
C ALA A 44 -13.67 -0.32 4.92
N PHE A 45 -13.62 -0.41 3.60
CA PHE A 45 -13.76 0.75 2.72
C PHE A 45 -15.18 1.32 2.74
N VAL A 46 -16.23 0.49 2.83
CA VAL A 46 -17.62 0.95 3.02
C VAL A 46 -17.77 1.69 4.34
N VAL A 47 -17.19 1.17 5.42
CA VAL A 47 -17.23 1.82 6.74
C VAL A 47 -16.49 3.16 6.74
N ALA A 48 -15.33 3.24 6.08
CA ALA A 48 -14.52 4.45 6.05
C ALA A 48 -15.08 5.53 5.11
N PHE A 49 -15.54 5.15 3.92
CA PHE A 49 -15.86 6.09 2.83
C PHE A 49 -17.36 6.18 2.50
N GLY A 50 -18.21 5.34 3.10
CA GLY A 50 -19.63 5.30 2.82
C GLY A 50 -19.92 5.06 1.33
N LYS A 51 -20.77 5.88 0.71
CA LYS A 51 -21.13 5.76 -0.71
C LYS A 51 -19.95 5.95 -1.67
N GLY A 52 -18.89 6.65 -1.25
CA GLY A 52 -17.71 6.94 -2.06
C GLY A 52 -16.71 5.79 -2.17
N PHE A 53 -16.91 4.69 -1.44
CA PHE A 53 -15.92 3.63 -1.25
C PHE A 53 -15.43 2.94 -2.54
N GLN A 54 -16.25 2.92 -3.59
CA GLN A 54 -15.97 2.16 -4.81
C GLN A 54 -14.70 2.66 -5.51
N ARG A 55 -14.52 3.99 -5.60
CA ARG A 55 -13.37 4.59 -6.28
C ARG A 55 -12.03 4.20 -5.62
N PRO A 56 -11.80 4.46 -4.32
CA PRO A 56 -10.54 4.06 -3.68
C PRO A 56 -10.37 2.54 -3.63
N LEU A 57 -11.44 1.75 -3.50
CA LEU A 57 -11.35 0.29 -3.50
C LEU A 57 -10.94 -0.29 -4.85
N VAL A 58 -11.52 0.20 -5.95
CA VAL A 58 -11.15 -0.24 -7.31
C VAL A 58 -9.72 0.17 -7.64
N LEU A 59 -9.31 1.37 -7.26
CA LEU A 59 -7.94 1.85 -7.48
C LEU A 59 -6.91 1.05 -6.67
N LEU A 60 -7.21 0.70 -5.41
CA LEU A 60 -6.35 -0.19 -4.63
C LEU A 60 -6.22 -1.57 -5.28
N ARG A 61 -7.32 -2.14 -5.77
CA ARG A 61 -7.31 -3.43 -6.47
C ARG A 61 -6.50 -3.38 -7.76
N ALA A 62 -6.65 -2.31 -8.54
CA ALA A 62 -5.88 -2.08 -9.74
C ALA A 62 -4.38 -1.95 -9.43
N LEU A 63 -4.04 -1.15 -8.42
CA LEU A 63 -2.66 -0.98 -7.96
C LEU A 63 -2.01 -2.33 -7.57
N MET A 64 -2.70 -3.11 -6.75
CA MET A 64 -2.22 -4.43 -6.31
C MET A 64 -2.04 -5.41 -7.49
N GLN A 65 -2.96 -5.37 -8.46
CA GLN A 65 -2.87 -6.19 -9.67
C GLN A 65 -1.69 -5.78 -10.57
N GLU A 66 -1.53 -4.48 -10.81
CA GLU A 66 -0.43 -3.93 -11.62
C GLU A 66 0.94 -4.25 -10.99
N MET A 67 1.06 -4.08 -9.67
CA MET A 67 2.26 -4.44 -8.93
C MET A 67 2.54 -5.94 -9.00
N SER A 68 1.54 -6.79 -8.80
CA SER A 68 1.71 -8.23 -8.90
C SER A 68 2.09 -8.69 -10.31
N ALA A 69 1.64 -8.00 -11.36
CA ALA A 69 1.96 -8.32 -12.74
C ALA A 69 3.37 -7.86 -13.14
N LEU A 70 3.86 -6.76 -12.55
CA LEU A 70 5.16 -6.18 -12.89
C LEU A 70 6.31 -6.68 -12.02
N ALA A 71 6.06 -7.07 -10.77
CA ALA A 71 7.10 -7.43 -9.81
C ALA A 71 8.00 -8.57 -10.33
N SER A 72 9.31 -8.43 -10.16
CA SER A 72 10.30 -9.46 -10.50
C SER A 72 10.39 -10.59 -9.46
N GLY A 73 9.69 -10.45 -8.33
CA GLY A 73 9.69 -11.41 -7.24
C GLY A 73 8.57 -11.14 -6.22
N PRO A 74 8.46 -11.96 -5.17
CA PRO A 74 7.42 -11.83 -4.17
C PRO A 74 7.60 -10.54 -3.34
N ILE A 75 6.56 -9.71 -3.29
CA ILE A 75 6.50 -8.53 -2.42
C ILE A 75 6.20 -9.01 -1.00
N GLN A 76 7.07 -8.68 -0.05
CA GLN A 76 6.93 -9.12 1.34
C GLN A 76 5.85 -8.31 2.05
N ILE A 77 4.77 -9.00 2.44
CA ILE A 77 3.62 -8.42 3.14
C ILE A 77 3.47 -9.13 4.48
N ALA A 78 3.30 -8.37 5.56
CA ALA A 78 3.13 -8.91 6.89
C ALA A 78 1.68 -9.40 7.12
N PRO A 79 1.47 -10.36 8.04
CA PRO A 79 0.13 -10.67 8.52
C PRO A 79 -0.61 -9.43 9.05
N TRP A 80 -1.92 -9.37 8.82
CA TRP A 80 -2.76 -8.22 9.20
C TRP A 80 -2.68 -7.87 10.69
N CYS A 81 -2.42 -8.85 11.56
CA CYS A 81 -2.33 -8.67 13.01
C CYS A 81 -1.00 -8.10 13.52
N CYS A 82 0.00 -7.89 12.64
CA CYS A 82 1.31 -7.40 13.03
C CYS A 82 1.28 -5.88 13.29
N PRO A 83 1.73 -5.39 14.47
CA PRO A 83 1.79 -3.95 14.78
C PRO A 83 2.94 -3.22 14.06
N ARG A 84 3.77 -3.97 13.32
CA ARG A 84 4.94 -3.50 12.59
C ARG A 84 4.79 -3.83 11.11
N MET A 85 5.52 -3.11 10.27
CA MET A 85 5.49 -3.22 8.82
C MET A 85 6.79 -3.74 8.24
N THR A 86 6.69 -4.44 7.11
CA THR A 86 7.85 -4.75 6.26
C THR A 86 8.39 -3.47 5.61
N ALA A 87 9.64 -3.50 5.15
CA ALA A 87 10.20 -2.39 4.37
C ALA A 87 9.39 -2.11 3.09
N SER A 88 8.89 -3.16 2.44
CA SER A 88 8.05 -3.03 1.24
C SER A 88 6.73 -2.34 1.56
N GLU A 89 6.06 -2.69 2.66
CA GLU A 89 4.82 -2.03 3.09
C GLU A 89 5.03 -0.54 3.36
N ALA A 90 6.07 -0.19 4.12
CA ALA A 90 6.40 1.20 4.41
C ALA A 90 6.74 1.99 3.14
N ALA A 91 7.53 1.40 2.25
CA ALA A 91 7.87 2.00 0.97
C ALA A 91 6.63 2.23 0.09
N LEU A 92 5.68 1.29 0.05
CA LEU A 92 4.43 1.46 -0.70
C LEU A 92 3.56 2.58 -0.15
N LEU A 93 3.44 2.70 1.17
CA LEU A 93 2.74 3.83 1.78
C LEU A 93 3.41 5.16 1.40
N GLN A 94 4.74 5.23 1.42
CA GLN A 94 5.49 6.41 1.00
C GLN A 94 5.31 6.74 -0.48
N VAL A 95 5.29 5.73 -1.36
CA VAL A 95 5.02 5.92 -2.79
C VAL A 95 3.65 6.57 -2.99
N VAL A 96 2.60 6.01 -2.40
CA VAL A 96 1.24 6.54 -2.58
C VAL A 96 1.10 7.94 -1.96
N ALA A 97 1.72 8.19 -0.80
CA ALA A 97 1.69 9.52 -0.18
C ALA A 97 2.45 10.59 -0.99
N ARG A 98 3.58 10.23 -1.63
CA ARG A 98 4.50 11.21 -2.27
C ARG A 98 4.35 11.32 -3.78
N VAL A 99 3.65 10.41 -4.44
CA VAL A 99 3.54 10.40 -5.91
C VAL A 99 2.97 11.71 -6.49
N GLY A 100 2.18 12.46 -5.72
CA GLY A 100 1.66 13.77 -6.14
C GLY A 100 2.68 14.91 -6.06
N SER A 101 3.56 14.90 -5.07
CA SER A 101 4.52 15.98 -4.80
C SER A 101 5.92 15.70 -5.34
N ASN A 102 6.34 14.44 -5.36
CA ASN A 102 7.64 13.99 -5.84
C ASN A 102 7.53 12.66 -6.60
N PRO A 103 7.01 12.68 -7.84
CA PRO A 103 6.82 11.47 -8.63
C PRO A 103 8.13 10.75 -8.98
N HIS A 104 9.26 11.47 -9.07
CA HIS A 104 10.55 10.86 -9.36
C HIS A 104 11.07 10.02 -8.18
N ALA A 105 10.99 10.53 -6.94
CA ALA A 105 11.35 9.75 -5.77
C ALA A 105 10.41 8.55 -5.58
N ALA A 106 9.11 8.74 -5.82
CA ALA A 106 8.12 7.65 -5.77
C ALA A 106 8.42 6.57 -6.83
N GLN A 107 8.83 6.94 -8.04
CA GLN A 107 9.26 6.01 -9.09
C GLN A 107 10.42 5.14 -8.64
N VAL A 108 11.49 5.75 -8.13
CA VAL A 108 12.71 5.05 -7.70
C VAL A 108 12.39 4.09 -6.56
N LEU A 109 11.61 4.54 -5.58
CA LEU A 109 11.21 3.71 -4.45
C LEU A 109 10.31 2.54 -4.88
N LEU A 110 9.37 2.78 -5.80
CA LEU A 110 8.50 1.72 -6.31
C LEU A 110 9.28 0.69 -7.15
N ALA A 111 10.22 1.14 -7.98
CA ALA A 111 11.09 0.27 -8.77
C ALA A 111 11.91 -0.67 -7.88
N ASP A 112 12.44 -0.15 -6.76
CA ASP A 112 13.16 -0.93 -5.76
C ASP A 112 12.27 -1.99 -5.09
N VAL A 113 11.07 -1.61 -4.63
CA VAL A 113 10.11 -2.55 -4.02
C VAL A 113 9.72 -3.68 -4.98
N LEU A 114 9.56 -3.37 -6.26
CA LEU A 114 9.15 -4.33 -7.28
C LEU A 114 10.33 -5.12 -7.88
N GLY A 115 11.57 -4.73 -7.58
CA GLY A 115 12.77 -5.32 -8.15
C GLY A 115 12.90 -5.12 -9.67
N VAL A 116 12.34 -4.03 -10.22
CA VAL A 116 12.35 -3.72 -11.66
C VAL A 116 13.14 -2.45 -11.96
N ARG A 117 13.48 -2.24 -13.23
CA ARG A 117 14.17 -1.01 -13.67
C ARG A 117 13.23 0.17 -13.88
N ASP A 118 11.99 -0.10 -14.23
CA ASP A 118 11.00 0.91 -14.58
C ASP A 118 9.62 0.53 -14.03
N ALA A 119 9.13 1.32 -13.08
CA ALA A 119 7.80 1.20 -12.48
C ALA A 119 6.88 2.38 -12.84
N THR A 120 7.24 3.18 -13.85
CA THR A 120 6.54 4.44 -14.18
C THR A 120 5.07 4.23 -14.53
N GLY A 121 4.74 3.08 -15.15
CA GLY A 121 3.38 2.75 -15.56
C GLY A 121 2.38 2.60 -14.40
N ILE A 122 2.85 2.35 -13.18
CA ILE A 122 2.01 2.15 -11.98
C ILE A 122 1.70 3.47 -11.26
N LEU A 123 2.57 4.48 -11.42
CA LEU A 123 2.44 5.76 -10.71
C LEU A 123 1.10 6.48 -10.95
N PRO A 124 0.49 6.48 -12.15
CA PRO A 124 -0.83 7.07 -12.35
C PRO A 124 -1.90 6.44 -11.47
N THR A 125 -1.89 5.12 -11.31
CA THR A 125 -2.84 4.38 -10.45
C THR A 125 -2.60 4.71 -8.98
N ALA A 126 -1.33 4.75 -8.55
CA ALA A 126 -0.97 5.17 -7.19
C ALA A 126 -1.41 6.62 -6.90
N HIS A 127 -1.21 7.53 -7.86
CA HIS A 127 -1.63 8.93 -7.74
C HIS A 127 -3.15 9.07 -7.70
N ALA A 128 -3.87 8.36 -8.57
CA ALA A 128 -5.32 8.36 -8.56
C ALA A 128 -5.88 7.84 -7.23
N LEU A 129 -5.25 6.81 -6.65
CA LEU A 129 -5.59 6.28 -5.34
C LEU A 129 -5.38 7.32 -4.24
N ALA A 130 -4.23 8.00 -4.22
CA ALA A 130 -3.93 9.07 -3.27
C ALA A 130 -4.97 10.19 -3.31
N ASN A 131 -5.33 10.64 -4.53
CA ASN A 131 -6.37 11.65 -4.70
C ASN A 131 -7.74 11.14 -4.26
N ALA A 132 -8.08 9.87 -4.50
CA ALA A 132 -9.36 9.32 -4.05
C ALA A 132 -9.49 9.31 -2.52
N PHE A 133 -8.38 9.05 -1.82
CA PHE A 133 -8.29 9.14 -0.37
C PHE A 133 -8.45 10.59 0.12
N ALA A 134 -7.75 11.53 -0.49
CA ALA A 134 -7.84 12.96 -0.17
C ALA A 134 -9.25 13.53 -0.41
N ASP A 135 -9.87 13.21 -1.56
CA ASP A 135 -11.22 13.65 -1.94
C ASP A 135 -12.30 13.18 -0.95
N LEU A 136 -12.03 12.09 -0.23
CA LEU A 136 -12.94 11.49 0.75
C LEU A 136 -12.51 11.75 2.20
N ALA A 137 -11.72 12.81 2.42
CA ALA A 137 -11.29 13.30 3.73
C ALA A 137 -10.41 12.34 4.55
N LEU A 138 -9.69 11.43 3.88
CA LEU A 138 -8.63 10.60 4.48
C LEU A 138 -7.34 10.73 3.66
N PRO A 139 -6.73 11.92 3.58
CA PRO A 139 -5.50 12.12 2.79
C PRO A 139 -4.37 11.20 3.28
N LEU A 140 -3.50 10.81 2.36
CA LEU A 140 -2.36 9.95 2.64
C LEU A 140 -1.11 10.82 2.73
N GLY A 141 -0.72 11.17 3.96
CA GLY A 141 0.54 11.87 4.26
C GLY A 141 0.38 13.15 5.08
N ASP A 142 1.20 13.22 6.13
CA ASP A 142 2.17 14.31 6.34
C ASP A 142 3.56 13.76 6.00
#